data_AF-A0ABD0LLV4-F1
#
_entry.id   AF-A0ABD0LLV4-F1
#
_cell.length_a   1.000
_cell.length_b   1.000
_cell.length_c   1.000
_cell.angle_alpha   90.00
_cell.angle_beta   90.00
_cell.angle_gamma   90.00
#
_symmetry.space_group_name_H-M   'P 1'
#
loop_
_entity.id
_entity.type
_entity.pdbx_description
1 polymer ?
#
loop_
_entity_poly.entity_id
_entity_poly.type
_entity_poly.pdbx_seq_one_letter_code
_entity_poly.pdbx_strand_id
1 'polypeptide(L)'
;CKLYHQGLVAGDLCSPLCDFGQIQLIECGTARHVQKRVMKVSCSDACSRGNTIQAFLKTDVTDIREALRNLPEWQKPKYGDINDASRNLIQTYVMEHVGFNPYEDLDILTVVWGHGQVTEQDVQHVQYASAVWRSLSLLLPRKGNSEYVMAKLFQRWRIFPEVFGSCGHFYVEESCPPRPPDWIPPELDHLGRRQASWIRRAGDALNALAFLERMETELPDKLVGCDIKIDNFGFCGDGDLRIIDSNSFFFNSATSFLETKPCTVEGAACKVYGRKCMGTCDALRGKCVIKDSVNLE
;
A
#
# COMPACT_ATOMS: atom_id res chain seq x y z
N CYS A 1 9.96 -4.19 -18.12
CA CYS A 1 9.95 -4.33 -19.59
C CYS A 1 10.50 -5.66 -20.09
N LYS A 2 11.80 -5.99 -19.97
CA LYS A 2 12.30 -7.31 -20.44
C LYS A 2 11.47 -8.50 -19.92
N LEU A 3 11.12 -8.52 -18.63
CA LEU A 3 10.29 -9.56 -18.03
C LEU A 3 8.85 -9.59 -18.60
N TYR A 4 8.29 -8.44 -18.95
CA TYR A 4 6.97 -8.33 -19.56
C TYR A 4 6.97 -8.92 -20.97
N HIS A 5 7.92 -8.54 -21.82
CA HIS A 5 8.06 -9.12 -23.17
C HIS A 5 8.37 -10.62 -23.16
N GLN A 6 8.94 -11.13 -22.08
CA GLN A 6 9.17 -12.57 -21.87
C GLN A 6 7.93 -13.31 -21.33
N GLY A 7 6.82 -12.62 -21.09
CA GLY A 7 5.61 -13.20 -20.50
C GLY A 7 5.79 -13.66 -19.05
N LEU A 8 6.74 -13.07 -18.32
CA LEU A 8 7.02 -13.44 -16.92
C LEU A 8 6.26 -12.57 -15.92
N VAL A 9 5.87 -11.36 -16.29
CA VAL A 9 5.06 -10.44 -15.48
C VAL A 9 3.98 -9.81 -16.35
N ALA A 10 2.90 -9.36 -15.72
CA ALA A 10 1.72 -8.81 -16.35
C ALA A 10 1.20 -7.59 -15.55
N GLY A 11 0.21 -6.91 -16.12
CA GLY A 11 -0.45 -5.73 -15.56
C GLY A 11 -0.92 -4.78 -16.68
N ASP A 12 -1.97 -4.01 -16.43
CA ASP A 12 -2.55 -3.05 -17.39
C ASP A 12 -1.57 -1.96 -17.84
N LEU A 13 -0.69 -1.51 -16.95
CA LEU A 13 0.28 -0.48 -17.23
C LEU A 13 1.55 -1.04 -17.87
N CYS A 14 1.67 -2.36 -18.09
CA CYS A 14 2.87 -2.91 -18.70
C CYS A 14 3.10 -2.42 -20.13
N SER A 15 2.08 -2.43 -20.98
CA SER A 15 2.22 -1.94 -22.36
C SER A 15 2.39 -0.40 -22.41
N PRO A 16 1.59 0.40 -21.67
CA PRO A 16 1.85 1.84 -21.50
C PRO A 16 3.27 2.18 -21.04
N LEU A 17 3.82 1.40 -20.09
CA LEU A 17 5.14 1.63 -19.52
C LEU A 17 6.28 1.19 -20.46
N CYS A 18 6.12 0.05 -21.14
CA CYS A 18 7.23 -0.61 -21.84
C CYS A 18 7.23 -0.45 -23.35
N ASP A 19 6.06 -0.28 -23.96
CA ASP A 19 5.90 -0.25 -25.42
C ASP A 19 5.64 1.17 -25.92
N PHE A 20 4.70 1.87 -25.27
CA PHE A 20 4.20 3.15 -25.75
C PHE A 20 4.87 4.37 -25.13
N GLY A 21 5.65 4.17 -24.05
CA GLY A 21 6.32 5.28 -23.35
C GLY A 21 5.34 6.30 -22.78
N GLN A 22 4.12 5.86 -22.43
CA GLN A 22 3.06 6.69 -21.83
C GLN A 22 3.32 7.00 -20.36
N ILE A 23 4.23 6.25 -19.72
CA ILE A 23 4.70 6.52 -18.35
C ILE A 23 6.18 6.87 -18.42
N GLN A 24 6.50 8.13 -18.14
CA GLN A 24 7.84 8.68 -18.27
C GLN A 24 8.37 9.19 -16.93
N LEU A 25 9.61 8.83 -16.61
CA LEU A 25 10.28 9.28 -15.41
C LEU A 25 10.52 10.80 -15.46
N ILE A 26 10.07 11.51 -14.43
CA ILE A 26 10.37 12.93 -14.20
C ILE A 26 11.54 13.04 -13.22
N GLU A 27 11.40 12.38 -12.06
CA GLU A 27 12.34 12.51 -10.96
C GLU A 27 12.44 11.20 -10.17
N CYS A 28 13.64 10.80 -9.81
CA CYS A 28 13.86 9.69 -8.89
C CYS A 28 13.75 10.19 -7.45
N GLY A 29 12.71 9.77 -6.74
CA GLY A 29 12.63 9.95 -5.30
C GLY A 29 13.51 8.93 -4.59
N THR A 30 14.41 9.39 -3.74
CA THR A 30 15.03 8.52 -2.74
C THR A 30 14.11 8.47 -1.53
N ALA A 31 13.27 7.43 -1.44
CA ALA A 31 12.73 7.08 -0.14
C ALA A 31 13.94 6.72 0.74
N ARG A 32 14.07 7.38 1.90
CA ARG A 32 15.17 7.10 2.87
C ARG A 32 15.16 5.66 3.39
N HIS A 33 14.11 4.90 3.06
CA HIS A 33 14.03 3.46 3.24
C HIS A 33 14.73 2.74 2.09
N VAL A 34 15.87 2.11 2.38
CA VAL A 34 16.73 1.33 1.45
C VAL A 34 15.95 0.25 0.66
N GLN A 35 14.74 -0.09 1.10
CA GLN A 35 13.92 -1.18 0.54
C GLN A 35 12.82 -0.73 -0.42
N LYS A 36 12.46 0.57 -0.49
CA LYS A 36 11.39 1.08 -1.36
C LYS A 36 11.91 2.09 -2.36
N ARG A 37 11.45 2.01 -3.61
CA ARG A 37 11.75 3.00 -4.66
C ARG A 37 10.48 3.74 -5.02
N VAL A 38 10.54 5.07 -5.00
CA VAL A 38 9.43 5.97 -5.34
C VAL A 38 9.92 6.92 -6.42
N MET A 39 9.24 6.96 -7.56
CA MET A 39 9.64 7.78 -8.69
C MET A 39 8.48 8.66 -9.10
N LYS A 40 8.73 9.94 -9.31
CA LYS A 40 7.75 10.84 -9.90
C LYS A 40 7.71 10.60 -11.40
N VAL A 41 6.53 10.37 -11.95
CA VAL A 41 6.33 10.06 -13.37
C VAL A 41 5.26 10.96 -13.98
N SER A 42 5.38 11.19 -15.28
CA SER A 42 4.32 11.72 -16.14
C SER A 42 3.57 10.53 -16.70
N CYS A 43 2.26 10.46 -16.51
CA CYS A 43 1.42 9.41 -17.06
C CYS A 43 0.39 10.02 -18.03
N SER A 44 0.53 9.69 -19.31
CA SER A 44 -0.33 10.18 -20.39
C SER A 44 -1.30 9.09 -20.85
N ASP A 45 -2.60 9.40 -20.90
CA ASP A 45 -3.71 8.56 -21.41
C ASP A 45 -3.97 7.26 -20.63
N ALA A 46 -2.92 6.57 -20.17
CA ALA A 46 -3.01 5.31 -19.44
C ALA A 46 -3.57 5.46 -18.01
N CYS A 47 -3.23 6.54 -17.30
CA CYS A 47 -3.75 6.81 -15.96
C CYS A 47 -5.02 7.68 -15.96
N SER A 48 -5.17 8.52 -16.98
CA SER A 48 -6.35 9.37 -17.16
C SER A 48 -6.56 9.57 -18.66
N ARG A 49 -7.64 8.99 -19.18
CA ARG A 49 -7.94 8.97 -20.61
C ARG A 49 -7.97 10.39 -21.19
N GLY A 50 -7.16 10.64 -22.21
CA GLY A 50 -7.03 11.94 -22.87
C GLY A 50 -6.27 13.02 -22.11
N ASN A 51 -5.73 12.72 -20.92
CA ASN A 51 -5.00 13.67 -20.09
C ASN A 51 -3.58 13.18 -19.78
N THR A 52 -2.70 14.12 -19.44
CA THR A 52 -1.39 13.81 -18.86
C THR A 52 -1.36 14.33 -17.44
N ILE A 53 -1.10 13.43 -16.49
CA ILE A 53 -1.06 13.74 -15.06
C ILE A 53 0.31 13.40 -14.47
N GLN A 54 0.65 14.05 -13.37
CA GLN A 54 1.77 13.63 -12.53
C GLN A 54 1.30 12.52 -11.60
N ALA A 55 2.13 11.50 -11.43
CA ALA A 55 1.85 10.32 -10.62
C ALA A 55 3.13 9.82 -9.92
N PHE A 56 2.99 8.88 -9.00
CA PHE A 56 4.12 8.17 -8.40
C PHE A 56 4.15 6.72 -8.86
N LEU A 57 5.29 6.29 -9.39
CA LEU A 57 5.62 4.90 -9.69
C LEU A 57 6.40 4.32 -8.50
N LYS A 58 5.87 3.28 -7.87
CA LYS A 58 6.40 2.71 -6.63
C LYS A 58 6.73 1.22 -6.79
N THR A 59 7.74 0.76 -6.04
CA THR A 59 8.00 -0.67 -5.82
C THR A 59 8.75 -0.89 -4.51
N ASP A 60 8.42 -1.98 -3.83
CA ASP A 60 9.13 -2.47 -2.65
C ASP A 60 10.14 -3.57 -2.98
N VAL A 61 10.31 -3.88 -4.27
CA VAL A 61 11.25 -4.90 -4.74
C VAL A 61 12.53 -4.25 -5.24
N THR A 62 13.63 -4.52 -4.53
CA THR A 62 14.96 -3.99 -4.87
C THR A 62 15.72 -4.85 -5.88
N ASP A 63 15.61 -6.18 -5.76
CA ASP A 63 16.12 -7.17 -6.72
C ASP A 63 14.99 -8.10 -7.18
N ILE A 64 14.48 -7.84 -8.38
CA ILE A 64 13.42 -8.63 -9.01
C ILE A 64 13.84 -10.07 -9.30
N ARG A 65 15.13 -10.33 -9.62
CA ARG A 65 15.58 -11.69 -9.94
C ARG A 65 15.60 -12.54 -8.68
N GLU A 66 16.05 -11.97 -7.58
CA GLU A 66 15.99 -12.63 -6.28
C GLU A 66 14.55 -12.85 -5.84
N ALA A 67 13.70 -11.83 -5.94
CA ALA A 67 12.29 -11.93 -5.58
C ALA A 67 11.59 -13.05 -6.37
N LEU A 68 11.79 -13.13 -7.69
CA LEU A 68 11.24 -14.18 -8.54
C LEU A 68 11.72 -15.59 -8.17
N ARG A 69 13.01 -15.76 -7.83
CA ARG A 69 13.55 -17.05 -7.39
C ARG A 69 12.96 -17.52 -6.07
N ASN A 70 12.66 -16.56 -5.19
CA ASN A 70 12.14 -16.85 -3.87
C ASN A 70 10.64 -17.10 -3.86
N LEU A 71 9.91 -16.92 -4.97
CA LEU A 71 8.47 -17.15 -5.03
C LEU A 71 8.12 -18.62 -4.72
N PRO A 72 7.04 -18.88 -3.97
CA PRO A 72 6.68 -20.23 -3.55
C PRO A 72 6.10 -21.01 -4.75
N GLU A 73 6.84 -21.99 -5.26
CA GLU A 73 6.41 -22.77 -6.44
C GLU A 73 5.12 -23.57 -6.22
N TRP A 74 4.83 -23.97 -4.97
CA TRP A 74 3.62 -24.73 -4.63
C TRP A 74 2.32 -23.92 -4.71
N GLN A 75 2.40 -22.58 -4.70
CA GLN A 75 1.25 -21.68 -4.90
C GLN A 75 1.06 -21.29 -6.36
N LYS A 76 1.93 -21.74 -7.27
CA LYS A 76 1.81 -21.42 -8.69
C LYS A 76 0.54 -22.08 -9.26
N PRO A 77 -0.32 -21.33 -9.97
CA PRO A 77 -1.53 -21.88 -10.55
C PRO A 77 -1.20 -23.04 -11.50
N LYS A 78 -1.96 -24.12 -11.36
CA LYS A 78 -2.02 -25.18 -12.38
C LYS A 78 -2.97 -24.72 -13.50
N TYR A 79 -2.85 -25.35 -14.67
CA TYR A 79 -3.67 -25.02 -15.85
C TYR A 79 -5.16 -24.90 -15.47
N GLY A 80 -5.81 -23.81 -15.86
CA GLY A 80 -7.26 -23.60 -15.65
C GLY A 80 -7.70 -23.06 -14.27
N ASP A 81 -6.79 -22.94 -13.30
CA ASP A 81 -7.11 -22.61 -11.89
C ASP A 81 -6.56 -21.24 -11.44
N ILE A 82 -6.45 -20.28 -12.36
CA ILE A 82 -5.78 -19.00 -12.08
C ILE A 82 -6.66 -18.13 -11.18
N ASN A 83 -7.96 -18.13 -11.46
CA ASN A 83 -8.89 -17.26 -10.78
C ASN A 83 -9.04 -17.70 -9.33
N ASP A 84 -9.20 -19.00 -9.05
CA ASP A 84 -9.39 -19.47 -7.69
C ASP A 84 -8.06 -19.48 -6.92
N ALA A 85 -6.94 -19.90 -7.51
CA ALA A 85 -5.64 -19.82 -6.84
C ALA A 85 -5.22 -18.37 -6.52
N SER A 86 -5.41 -17.43 -7.44
CA SER A 86 -5.09 -16.02 -7.22
C SER A 86 -6.08 -15.35 -6.25
N ARG A 87 -7.37 -15.70 -6.33
CA ARG A 87 -8.38 -15.25 -5.38
C ARG A 87 -8.04 -15.73 -3.98
N ASN A 88 -7.77 -17.01 -3.80
CA ASN A 88 -7.37 -17.59 -2.52
C ASN A 88 -6.09 -16.94 -1.97
N LEU A 89 -5.08 -16.71 -2.82
CA LEU A 89 -3.86 -16.02 -2.42
C LEU A 89 -4.15 -14.62 -1.86
N ILE A 90 -4.96 -13.84 -2.57
CA ILE A 90 -5.33 -12.47 -2.15
C ILE A 90 -6.22 -12.52 -0.90
N GLN A 91 -7.23 -13.39 -0.85
CA GLN A 91 -8.13 -13.52 0.29
C GLN A 91 -7.37 -13.87 1.57
N THR A 92 -6.53 -14.91 1.52
CA THR A 92 -5.68 -15.30 2.65
C THR A 92 -4.78 -14.15 3.06
N TYR A 93 -4.14 -13.47 2.10
CA TYR A 93 -3.29 -12.32 2.41
C TYR A 93 -4.06 -11.19 3.11
N VAL A 94 -5.23 -10.80 2.58
CA VAL A 94 -6.05 -9.71 3.11
C VAL A 94 -6.59 -10.04 4.49
N MET A 95 -7.04 -11.28 4.72
CA MET A 95 -7.49 -11.71 6.04
C MET A 95 -6.34 -11.75 7.06
N GLU A 96 -5.19 -12.32 6.69
CA GLU A 96 -4.07 -12.53 7.61
C GLU A 96 -3.28 -11.26 7.89
N HIS A 97 -3.06 -10.39 6.89
CA HIS A 97 -2.16 -9.25 7.02
C HIS A 97 -2.94 -7.95 7.19
N VAL A 98 -3.97 -7.72 6.38
CA VAL A 98 -4.78 -6.48 6.46
C VAL A 98 -5.80 -6.55 7.61
N GLY A 99 -6.30 -7.74 7.93
CA GLY A 99 -7.38 -7.96 8.91
C GLY A 99 -8.77 -7.76 8.33
N PHE A 100 -8.90 -7.53 7.02
CA PHE A 100 -10.20 -7.26 6.41
C PHE A 100 -10.85 -8.56 5.94
N ASN A 101 -12.12 -8.78 6.28
CA ASN A 101 -12.90 -9.87 5.71
C ASN A 101 -13.78 -9.30 4.59
N PRO A 102 -13.46 -9.55 3.30
CA PRO A 102 -14.28 -9.07 2.21
C PRO A 102 -15.68 -9.69 2.27
N TYR A 103 -16.72 -8.91 1.96
CA TYR A 103 -18.10 -9.39 1.84
C TYR A 103 -18.19 -10.52 0.80
N GLU A 104 -19.15 -11.45 0.95
CA GLU A 104 -19.30 -12.62 0.07
C GLU A 104 -19.39 -12.26 -1.42
N ASP A 105 -19.99 -11.11 -1.76
CA ASP A 105 -20.16 -10.65 -3.14
C ASP A 105 -18.99 -9.83 -3.70
N LEU A 106 -17.97 -9.53 -2.88
CA LEU A 106 -16.84 -8.71 -3.32
C LEU A 106 -15.84 -9.56 -4.11
N ASP A 107 -15.73 -9.30 -5.41
CA ASP A 107 -14.69 -9.90 -6.24
C ASP A 107 -13.32 -9.28 -5.94
N ILE A 108 -12.66 -9.80 -4.90
CA ILE A 108 -11.37 -9.30 -4.40
C ILE A 108 -10.26 -9.34 -5.46
N LEU A 109 -10.30 -10.31 -6.38
CA LEU A 109 -9.34 -10.39 -7.47
C LEU A 109 -9.56 -9.20 -8.41
N THR A 110 -10.80 -8.93 -8.79
CA THR A 110 -11.12 -7.75 -9.61
C THR A 110 -10.79 -6.45 -8.88
N VAL A 111 -10.98 -6.36 -7.57
CA VAL A 111 -10.62 -5.15 -6.80
C VAL A 111 -9.11 -4.94 -6.75
N VAL A 112 -8.35 -5.95 -6.31
CA VAL A 112 -6.89 -5.83 -6.06
C VAL A 112 -6.10 -5.87 -7.36
N TRP A 113 -6.47 -6.72 -8.31
CA TRP A 113 -5.80 -6.79 -9.61
C TRP A 113 -6.31 -5.72 -10.57
N GLY A 114 -7.61 -5.37 -10.52
CA GLY A 114 -8.15 -4.20 -11.24
C GLY A 114 -8.23 -4.33 -12.75
N HIS A 115 -7.83 -5.45 -13.34
CA HIS A 115 -7.86 -5.63 -14.79
C HIS A 115 -9.04 -6.53 -15.12
N GLY A 116 -9.89 -6.04 -16.04
CA GLY A 116 -11.15 -6.67 -16.43
C GLY A 116 -11.05 -8.19 -16.46
N GLN A 117 -12.10 -8.84 -15.95
CA GLN A 117 -12.17 -10.28 -15.71
C GLN A 117 -11.27 -11.04 -16.67
N VAL A 118 -10.26 -11.73 -16.13
CA VAL A 118 -9.45 -12.70 -16.89
C VAL A 118 -10.43 -13.52 -17.70
N THR A 119 -10.49 -13.26 -19.01
CA THR A 119 -11.54 -13.85 -19.83
C THR A 119 -11.30 -15.36 -19.89
N GLU A 120 -12.32 -16.17 -20.18
CA GLU A 120 -12.11 -17.62 -20.36
C GLU A 120 -10.99 -17.93 -21.38
N GLN A 121 -10.74 -17.01 -22.33
CA GLN A 121 -9.66 -17.10 -23.30
C GLN A 121 -8.27 -16.82 -22.69
N ASP A 122 -8.17 -15.90 -21.74
CA ASP A 122 -6.94 -15.61 -20.99
C ASP A 122 -6.55 -16.74 -20.03
N VAL A 123 -7.55 -17.46 -19.50
CA VAL A 123 -7.36 -18.64 -18.64
C VAL A 123 -6.68 -19.79 -19.40
N GLN A 124 -6.86 -19.89 -20.72
CA GLN A 124 -6.22 -20.91 -21.55
C GLN A 124 -4.74 -20.61 -21.85
N HIS A 125 -4.31 -19.35 -21.71
CA HIS A 125 -2.90 -18.96 -21.86
C HIS A 125 -2.14 -19.12 -20.52
N VAL A 126 -1.66 -20.33 -20.25
CA VAL A 126 -0.83 -20.71 -19.07
C VAL A 126 0.35 -19.77 -18.79
N GLN A 127 0.87 -19.12 -19.83
CA GLN A 127 1.95 -18.14 -19.66
C GLN A 127 1.44 -16.85 -19.02
N TYR A 128 0.28 -16.33 -19.45
CA TYR A 128 -0.33 -15.13 -18.90
C TYR A 128 -0.79 -15.34 -17.46
N ALA A 129 -1.51 -16.43 -17.23
CA ALA A 129 -1.82 -17.02 -15.94
C ALA A 129 -0.66 -16.95 -14.92
N SER A 130 0.48 -17.51 -15.32
CA SER A 130 1.67 -17.55 -14.50
C SER A 130 2.31 -16.17 -14.32
N ALA A 131 2.15 -15.26 -15.28
CA ALA A 131 2.63 -13.89 -15.20
C ALA A 131 1.78 -13.05 -14.22
N VAL A 132 0.46 -13.20 -14.24
CA VAL A 132 -0.47 -12.58 -13.28
C VAL A 132 -0.13 -13.03 -11.86
N TRP A 133 -0.04 -14.35 -11.63
CA TRP A 133 0.30 -14.86 -10.31
C TRP A 133 1.65 -14.34 -9.79
N ARG A 134 2.69 -14.31 -10.63
CA ARG A 134 4.00 -13.75 -10.24
C ARG A 134 3.88 -12.27 -9.88
N SER A 135 3.13 -11.50 -10.67
CA SER A 135 2.96 -10.07 -10.46
C SER A 135 2.22 -9.80 -9.15
N LEU A 136 1.10 -10.47 -8.92
CA LEU A 136 0.39 -10.44 -7.64
C LEU A 136 1.30 -10.85 -6.48
N SER A 137 2.00 -11.97 -6.58
CA SER A 137 2.90 -12.44 -5.52
C SER A 137 4.03 -11.47 -5.19
N LEU A 138 4.42 -10.60 -6.13
CA LEU A 138 5.41 -9.56 -5.92
C LEU A 138 4.81 -8.28 -5.31
N LEU A 139 3.54 -8.00 -5.57
CA LEU A 139 2.79 -6.88 -4.98
C LEU A 139 2.24 -7.20 -3.57
N LEU A 140 2.15 -8.48 -3.22
CA LEU A 140 1.78 -9.00 -1.91
C LEU A 140 3.06 -9.36 -1.12
N PRO A 141 3.64 -8.44 -0.32
CA PRO A 141 4.84 -8.71 0.44
C PRO A 141 4.60 -9.82 1.44
N ARG A 142 5.60 -10.68 1.66
CA ARG A 142 5.50 -11.79 2.62
C ARG A 142 5.40 -11.39 4.09
N LYS A 143 5.67 -10.12 4.41
CA LYS A 143 5.69 -9.60 5.78
C LYS A 143 5.09 -8.21 5.80
N GLY A 144 4.12 -8.02 6.68
CA GLY A 144 3.44 -6.74 6.86
C GLY A 144 2.41 -6.47 5.79
N ASN A 145 1.93 -5.23 5.78
CA ASN A 145 0.90 -4.78 4.85
C ASN A 145 1.48 -4.29 3.54
N SER A 146 0.73 -4.56 2.48
CA SER A 146 0.99 -4.04 1.15
C SER A 146 0.29 -2.72 0.99
N GLU A 147 1.06 -1.67 0.75
CA GLU A 147 0.52 -0.36 0.38
C GLU A 147 -0.36 -0.42 -0.88
N TYR A 148 0.06 -1.21 -1.85
CA TYR A 148 -0.73 -1.47 -3.06
C TYR A 148 -2.11 -2.05 -2.71
N VAL A 149 -2.16 -3.08 -1.85
CA VAL A 149 -3.42 -3.71 -1.45
C VAL A 149 -4.29 -2.77 -0.63
N MET A 150 -3.71 -2.09 0.36
CA MET A 150 -4.44 -1.10 1.18
C MET A 150 -5.08 -0.03 0.28
N ALA A 151 -4.30 0.52 -0.65
CA ALA A 151 -4.79 1.52 -1.57
C ALA A 151 -5.89 0.98 -2.49
N LYS A 152 -5.73 -0.20 -3.10
CA LYS A 152 -6.75 -0.81 -3.96
C LYS A 152 -8.04 -1.17 -3.24
N LEU A 153 -7.96 -1.74 -2.04
CA LEU A 153 -9.13 -2.16 -1.26
C LEU A 153 -9.95 -0.95 -0.78
N PHE A 154 -9.26 0.09 -0.32
CA PHE A 154 -9.90 1.23 0.35
C PHE A 154 -9.88 2.52 -0.50
N GLN A 155 -9.68 2.39 -1.82
CA GLN A 155 -9.62 3.51 -2.76
C GLN A 155 -10.85 4.43 -2.68
N ARG A 156 -12.04 3.85 -2.51
CA ARG A 156 -13.32 4.58 -2.45
C ARG A 156 -13.38 5.62 -1.32
N TRP A 157 -12.69 5.36 -0.22
CA TRP A 157 -12.72 6.20 0.99
C TRP A 157 -11.72 7.35 0.95
N ARG A 158 -10.88 7.43 -0.10
CA ARG A 158 -9.88 8.50 -0.27
C ARG A 158 -8.93 8.67 0.93
N ILE A 159 -8.76 7.62 1.75
CA ILE A 159 -7.77 7.55 2.84
C ILE A 159 -6.38 7.25 2.29
N PHE A 160 -6.31 6.49 1.19
CA PHE A 160 -5.10 6.14 0.46
C PHE A 160 -5.12 6.76 -0.95
N PRO A 161 -3.96 7.02 -1.56
CA PRO A 161 -3.87 7.42 -2.97
C PRO A 161 -4.58 6.44 -3.90
N GLU A 162 -5.21 6.96 -4.95
CA GLU A 162 -5.76 6.11 -6.00
C GLU A 162 -4.65 5.39 -6.77
N VAL A 163 -4.78 4.08 -6.95
CA VAL A 163 -3.86 3.28 -7.76
C VAL A 163 -4.43 3.13 -9.16
N PHE A 164 -3.74 3.71 -10.14
CA PHE A 164 -4.15 3.68 -11.55
C PHE A 164 -3.93 2.32 -12.20
N GLY A 165 -2.94 1.55 -11.75
CA GLY A 165 -2.66 0.23 -12.29
C GLY A 165 -1.27 -0.29 -11.90
N SER A 166 -0.86 -1.40 -12.52
CA SER A 166 0.37 -2.09 -12.17
C SER A 166 1.10 -2.69 -13.37
N CYS A 167 2.39 -2.98 -13.19
CA CYS A 167 3.16 -3.83 -14.08
C CYS A 167 4.20 -4.64 -13.30
N GLY A 168 3.96 -5.94 -13.15
CA GLY A 168 4.79 -6.79 -12.30
C GLY A 168 4.78 -6.30 -10.85
N HIS A 169 5.96 -6.01 -10.30
CA HIS A 169 6.13 -5.45 -8.95
C HIS A 169 6.00 -3.93 -8.85
N PHE A 170 5.76 -3.25 -9.98
CA PHE A 170 5.56 -1.80 -9.99
C PHE A 170 4.08 -1.49 -9.98
N TYR A 171 3.69 -0.42 -9.31
CA TYR A 171 2.37 0.16 -9.41
C TYR A 171 2.47 1.69 -9.54
N VAL A 172 1.46 2.28 -10.17
CA VAL A 172 1.35 3.73 -10.33
C VAL A 172 0.16 4.21 -9.53
N GLU A 173 0.37 5.26 -8.76
CA GLU A 173 -0.65 5.89 -7.94
C GLU A 173 -0.68 7.41 -8.14
N GLU A 174 -1.75 8.02 -7.64
CA GLU A 174 -1.95 9.45 -7.59
C GLU A 174 -0.76 10.19 -6.96
N SER A 175 -0.44 11.37 -7.50
CA SER A 175 0.62 12.20 -6.92
C SER A 175 0.15 12.87 -5.64
N CYS A 176 0.52 12.27 -4.52
CA CYS A 176 0.34 12.81 -3.18
C CYS A 176 1.71 13.10 -2.54
N PRO A 177 2.42 14.17 -2.93
CA PRO A 177 3.74 14.44 -2.37
C PRO A 177 3.66 14.64 -0.85
N PRO A 178 4.62 14.08 -0.07
CA PRO A 178 4.79 14.51 1.30
C PRO A 178 5.12 16.00 1.28
N ARG A 179 4.38 16.80 2.04
CA ARG A 179 4.75 18.21 2.19
C ARG A 179 5.91 18.26 3.18
N PRO A 180 7.02 18.95 2.87
CA PRO A 180 8.00 19.26 3.89
C PRO A 180 7.26 19.97 5.04
N PRO A 181 7.65 19.73 6.30
CA PRO A 181 6.99 20.34 7.44
C PRO A 181 7.22 21.85 7.39
N ASP A 182 6.32 22.58 6.72
CA ASP A 182 6.25 24.04 6.77
C ASP A 182 5.72 24.53 8.14
N TRP A 183 5.50 23.61 9.08
CA TRP A 183 5.10 23.82 10.47
C TRP A 183 6.25 23.68 11.47
N ILE A 184 7.50 23.46 11.04
CA ILE A 184 8.64 23.55 11.95
C ILE A 184 8.53 24.91 12.66
N PRO A 185 8.38 24.93 13.99
CA PRO A 185 8.30 26.17 14.75
C PRO A 185 9.49 27.07 14.39
N PRO A 186 9.32 28.40 14.30
CA PRO A 186 10.41 29.33 13.97
C PRO A 186 11.69 29.10 14.78
N GLU A 187 11.55 28.61 16.00
CA GLU A 187 12.63 28.31 16.94
C GLU A 187 13.49 27.10 16.52
N LEU A 188 12.98 26.24 15.64
CA LEU A 188 13.63 25.00 15.16
C LEU A 188 14.04 25.05 13.68
N ASP A 189 13.70 26.13 12.96
CA ASP A 189 14.11 26.32 11.56
C ASP A 189 15.49 26.98 11.44
N HIS A 190 16.53 26.21 11.75
CA HIS A 190 17.92 26.63 11.60
C HIS A 190 18.35 26.87 10.13
N LEU A 191 17.47 26.59 9.16
CA LEU A 191 17.79 26.61 7.72
C LEU A 191 17.15 27.79 6.97
N GLY A 192 16.40 28.66 7.66
CA GLY A 192 15.83 29.89 7.07
C GLY A 192 14.85 29.62 5.93
N ARG A 193 14.09 28.53 6.00
CA ARG A 193 13.09 28.21 4.97
C ARG A 193 11.93 29.20 5.10
N ARG A 194 11.43 29.69 3.96
CA ARG A 194 10.22 30.52 3.93
C ARG A 194 9.07 29.73 4.53
N GLN A 195 8.68 30.07 5.77
CA GLN A 195 7.56 29.44 6.42
C GLN A 195 6.29 29.60 5.59
N ALA A 196 5.46 28.56 5.56
CA ALA A 196 4.10 28.70 5.07
C ALA A 196 3.38 29.78 5.89
N SER A 197 2.49 30.53 5.25
CA SER A 197 1.64 31.51 5.94
C SER A 197 0.81 30.82 7.03
N TRP A 198 0.44 31.57 8.09
CA TRP A 198 -0.46 31.07 9.12
C TRP A 198 -1.73 30.43 8.53
N ILE A 199 -2.32 31.09 7.52
CA ILE A 199 -3.51 30.63 6.81
C ILE A 199 -3.29 29.24 6.21
N ARG A 200 -2.14 29.01 5.57
CA ARG A 200 -1.81 27.70 4.99
C ARG A 200 -1.62 26.64 6.07
N ARG A 201 -0.93 26.95 7.16
CA ARG A 201 -0.74 26.01 8.28
C ARG A 201 -2.06 25.65 8.97
N ALA A 202 -2.93 26.63 9.18
CA ALA A 202 -4.27 26.41 9.74
C ALA A 202 -5.13 25.55 8.80
N GLY A 203 -5.06 25.78 7.49
CA GLY A 203 -5.73 24.95 6.49
C GLY A 203 -5.24 23.50 6.51
N ASP A 204 -3.93 23.28 6.57
CA ASP A 204 -3.35 21.93 6.64
C ASP A 204 -3.73 21.21 7.95
N ALA A 205 -3.80 21.92 9.07
CA ALA A 205 -4.27 21.38 10.35
C ALA A 205 -5.76 20.99 10.30
N LEU A 206 -6.61 21.83 9.70
CA LEU A 206 -8.03 21.51 9.50
C LEU A 206 -8.21 20.29 8.59
N ASN A 207 -7.42 20.18 7.52
CA ASN A 207 -7.42 18.99 6.66
C ASN A 207 -6.98 17.74 7.41
N ALA A 208 -5.98 17.84 8.30
CA ALA A 208 -5.56 16.72 9.13
C ALA A 208 -6.67 16.27 10.11
N LEU A 209 -7.40 17.22 10.72
CA LEU A 209 -8.54 16.90 11.59
C LEU A 209 -9.68 16.23 10.81
N ALA A 210 -10.04 16.77 9.64
CA ALA A 210 -11.04 16.17 8.77
C ALA A 210 -10.61 14.76 8.31
N PHE A 211 -9.33 14.56 8.01
CA PHE A 211 -8.79 13.25 7.66
C PHE A 211 -8.90 12.25 8.81
N LEU A 212 -8.59 12.66 10.05
CA LEU A 212 -8.78 11.81 11.24
C LEU A 212 -10.23 11.41 11.44
N GLU A 213 -11.16 12.36 11.28
CA GLU A 213 -12.60 12.08 11.34
C GLU A 213 -13.03 11.05 10.28
N ARG A 214 -12.54 11.18 9.03
CA ARG A 214 -12.81 10.19 7.97
C ARG A 214 -12.27 8.81 8.30
N MET A 215 -11.05 8.73 8.85
CA MET A 215 -10.44 7.46 9.27
C MET A 215 -11.27 6.76 10.35
N GLU A 216 -11.87 7.51 11.27
CA GLU A 216 -12.67 6.95 12.36
C GLU A 216 -14.10 6.59 11.95
N THR A 217 -14.68 7.33 11.00
CA THR A 217 -16.13 7.25 10.71
C THR A 217 -16.47 6.54 9.40
N GLU A 218 -15.60 6.57 8.40
CA GLU A 218 -15.93 6.05 7.07
C GLU A 218 -15.41 4.64 6.80
N LEU A 219 -14.31 4.23 7.45
CA LEU A 219 -13.72 2.91 7.26
C LEU A 219 -14.56 1.79 7.89
N PRO A 220 -14.54 0.56 7.33
CA PRO A 220 -15.35 -0.55 7.83
C PRO A 220 -14.90 -1.08 9.20
N ASP A 221 -13.66 -0.81 9.59
CA ASP A 221 -13.11 -1.10 10.92
C ASP A 221 -12.08 -0.02 11.28
N LYS A 222 -11.66 0.03 12.55
CA LYS A 222 -10.67 0.98 13.03
C LYS A 222 -9.27 0.66 12.47
N LEU A 223 -8.69 1.62 11.77
CA LEU A 223 -7.30 1.54 11.30
C LEU A 223 -6.33 1.99 12.40
N VAL A 224 -5.38 1.12 12.72
CA VAL A 224 -4.33 1.32 13.74
C VAL A 224 -2.99 1.54 13.05
N GLY A 225 -2.32 2.65 13.35
CA GLY A 225 -0.98 2.97 12.85
C GLY A 225 0.08 2.85 13.95
N CYS A 226 1.19 2.16 13.66
CA CYS A 226 2.23 1.90 14.67
C CYS A 226 3.54 2.67 14.51
N ASP A 227 3.76 3.34 13.39
CA ASP A 227 4.98 4.13 13.15
C ASP A 227 4.61 5.45 12.49
N ILE A 228 3.57 6.10 13.04
CA ILE A 228 2.96 7.30 12.46
C ILE A 228 3.99 8.42 12.45
N LYS A 229 4.38 8.83 11.25
CA LYS A 229 5.28 9.93 10.96
C LYS A 229 4.67 10.80 9.88
N ILE A 230 5.06 12.07 9.86
CA ILE A 230 4.61 12.97 8.80
C ILE A 230 4.95 12.46 7.40
N ASP A 231 6.08 11.77 7.25
CA ASP A 231 6.53 11.18 5.99
C ASP A 231 5.60 10.06 5.49
N ASN A 232 4.68 9.53 6.33
CA ASN A 232 3.68 8.57 5.91
C ASN A 232 2.46 9.22 5.25
N PHE A 233 2.34 10.55 5.28
CA PHE A 233 1.20 11.28 4.74
C PHE A 233 1.61 12.22 3.62
N GLY A 234 0.71 12.39 2.66
CA GLY A 234 0.89 13.27 1.51
C GLY A 234 -0.40 14.02 1.19
N PHE A 235 -0.23 15.20 0.59
CA PHE A 235 -1.36 15.99 0.11
C PHE A 235 -1.53 15.77 -1.38
N CYS A 236 -2.74 15.45 -1.80
CA CYS A 236 -3.04 15.10 -3.18
C CYS A 236 -3.55 16.31 -3.98
N GLY A 237 -3.85 16.11 -5.27
CA GLY A 237 -4.18 17.22 -6.19
C GLY A 237 -5.45 18.00 -5.83
N ASP A 238 -6.35 17.37 -5.08
CA ASP A 238 -7.57 17.92 -4.49
C ASP A 238 -7.32 18.69 -3.18
N GLY A 239 -6.11 18.64 -2.63
CA GLY A 239 -5.76 19.24 -1.34
C GLY A 239 -6.08 18.37 -0.12
N ASP A 240 -6.61 17.16 -0.30
CA ASP A 240 -6.87 16.21 0.78
C ASP A 240 -5.58 15.53 1.26
N LEU A 241 -5.52 15.23 2.56
CA LEU A 241 -4.46 14.44 3.17
C LEU A 241 -4.76 12.95 3.00
N ARG A 242 -3.75 12.15 2.64
CA ARG A 242 -3.84 10.69 2.49
C ARG A 242 -2.61 9.97 3.03
N ILE A 243 -2.76 8.69 3.37
CA ILE A 243 -1.67 7.80 3.80
C ILE A 243 -0.92 7.31 2.55
N ILE A 244 0.30 7.80 2.36
CA ILE A 244 1.18 7.47 1.22
C ILE A 244 2.21 6.39 1.54
N ASP A 245 2.32 6.00 2.81
CA ASP A 245 3.08 4.83 3.27
C ASP A 245 2.28 4.10 4.35
N SER A 246 1.57 3.04 3.94
CA SER A 246 0.66 2.31 4.82
C SER A 246 1.27 1.03 5.42
N ASN A 247 2.57 0.81 5.27
CA ASN A 247 3.23 -0.43 5.71
C ASN A 247 3.13 -0.68 7.23
N SER A 248 2.84 0.38 8.00
CA SER A 248 2.69 0.34 9.45
C SER A 248 1.24 0.56 9.91
N PHE A 249 0.26 0.44 9.02
CA PHE A 249 -1.17 0.60 9.30
C PHE A 249 -1.90 -0.72 9.08
N PHE A 250 -2.79 -1.12 10.01
CA PHE A 250 -3.53 -2.39 10.00
C PHE A 250 -4.93 -2.17 10.56
N PHE A 251 -5.93 -2.97 10.20
CA PHE A 251 -7.20 -2.95 10.92
C PHE A 251 -7.08 -3.66 12.26
N ASN A 252 -7.86 -3.23 13.24
CA ASN A 252 -7.86 -3.83 14.57
C ASN A 252 -8.18 -5.33 14.52
N SER A 253 -9.02 -5.75 13.58
CA SER A 253 -9.32 -7.15 13.26
C SER A 253 -8.12 -8.00 12.80
N ALA A 254 -6.97 -7.41 12.43
CA ALA A 254 -5.74 -8.12 12.04
C ALA A 254 -4.99 -8.76 13.24
N THR A 255 -5.71 -9.06 14.33
CA THR A 255 -5.15 -9.44 15.63
C THR A 255 -4.19 -10.63 15.53
N SER A 256 -4.47 -11.62 14.69
CA SER A 256 -3.65 -12.84 14.54
C SER A 256 -2.21 -12.57 14.07
N PHE A 257 -1.98 -11.53 13.27
CA PHE A 257 -0.65 -11.11 12.82
C PHE A 257 0.05 -10.18 13.79
N LEU A 258 -0.74 -9.39 14.52
CA LEU A 258 -0.26 -8.52 15.59
C LEU A 258 0.05 -9.32 16.88
N GLU A 259 -0.46 -10.54 17.02
CA GLU A 259 -0.17 -11.38 18.18
C GLU A 259 1.32 -11.70 18.29
N THR A 260 1.96 -11.14 19.32
CA THR A 260 3.36 -11.38 19.64
C THR A 260 3.52 -12.02 21.01
N LYS A 261 4.69 -12.65 21.13
CA LYS A 261 5.43 -13.18 22.29
C LYS A 261 4.65 -13.40 23.59
N PRO A 262 4.80 -14.59 24.22
CA PRO A 262 4.19 -14.85 25.50
C PRO A 262 4.61 -13.78 26.52
N CYS A 263 3.62 -13.27 27.23
CA CYS A 263 3.79 -12.28 28.27
C CYS A 263 3.06 -12.76 29.54
N THR A 264 3.55 -12.36 30.71
CA THR A 264 3.11 -12.94 31.99
C THR A 264 2.63 -11.91 33.01
N VAL A 265 2.92 -10.63 32.79
CA VAL A 265 2.61 -9.55 33.74
C VAL A 265 1.52 -8.68 33.14
N GLU A 266 0.32 -8.73 33.73
CA GLU A 266 -0.83 -7.94 33.32
C GLU A 266 -0.46 -6.45 33.27
N GLY A 267 -0.87 -5.75 32.21
CA GLY A 267 -0.61 -4.31 32.11
C GLY A 267 0.82 -3.96 31.69
N ALA A 268 1.75 -4.91 31.60
CA ALA A 268 3.13 -4.61 31.19
C ALA A 268 3.19 -4.20 29.72
N ALA A 269 3.96 -3.14 29.43
CA ALA A 269 4.20 -2.72 28.06
C ALA A 269 4.96 -3.80 27.28
N CYS A 270 4.50 -4.12 26.08
CA CYS A 270 5.15 -5.09 25.21
C CYS A 270 5.05 -4.72 23.74
N LYS A 271 5.83 -5.41 22.90
CA LYS A 271 6.04 -5.04 21.50
C LYS A 271 5.25 -5.97 20.59
N VAL A 272 4.30 -5.40 19.86
CA VAL A 272 3.20 -6.12 19.18
C VAL A 272 3.42 -6.28 17.67
N TYR A 273 4.40 -5.59 17.11
CA TYR A 273 4.85 -5.84 15.73
C TYR A 273 6.24 -5.22 15.53
N GLY A 274 7.25 -6.07 15.38
CA GLY A 274 8.65 -5.62 15.35
C GLY A 274 9.00 -4.76 16.57
N ARG A 275 9.73 -3.65 16.35
CA ARG A 275 10.00 -2.63 17.40
C ARG A 275 9.06 -1.42 17.32
N LYS A 276 8.04 -1.46 16.45
CA LYS A 276 7.28 -0.27 16.05
C LYS A 276 5.92 -0.18 16.75
N CYS A 277 5.15 -1.26 16.85
CA CYS A 277 3.92 -1.24 17.65
C CYS A 277 4.21 -1.54 19.13
N MET A 278 3.68 -0.71 20.02
CA MET A 278 3.60 -0.98 21.46
C MET A 278 2.18 -1.44 21.80
N GLY A 279 2.08 -2.29 22.81
CA GLY A 279 0.82 -2.74 23.37
C GLY A 279 1.00 -3.14 24.82
N THR A 280 -0.01 -3.81 25.36
CA THR A 280 -0.12 -4.15 26.77
C THR A 280 -0.31 -5.65 26.90
N CYS A 281 0.37 -6.27 27.87
CA CYS A 281 0.18 -7.67 28.16
C CYS A 281 -1.18 -7.92 28.80
N ASP A 282 -1.93 -8.84 28.19
CA ASP A 282 -3.09 -9.51 28.76
C ASP A 282 -2.60 -10.85 29.33
N ALA A 283 -2.38 -10.89 30.65
CA ALA A 283 -1.82 -12.05 31.34
C ALA A 283 -2.81 -13.21 31.44
N LEU A 284 -4.12 -12.95 31.33
CA LEU A 284 -5.14 -14.01 31.23
C LEU A 284 -5.01 -14.76 29.90
N ARG A 285 -4.76 -14.02 28.81
CA ARG A 285 -4.50 -14.60 27.49
C ARG A 285 -3.04 -15.04 27.32
N GLY A 286 -2.15 -14.60 28.21
CA GLY A 286 -0.70 -14.81 28.12
C GLY A 286 -0.09 -14.14 26.89
N LYS A 287 -0.74 -13.10 26.35
CA LYS A 287 -0.42 -12.51 25.05
C LYS A 287 -0.44 -10.99 25.10
N CYS A 288 0.37 -10.40 24.23
CA CYS A 288 0.38 -8.97 24.02
C CYS A 288 -0.76 -8.51 23.11
N VAL A 289 -1.54 -7.55 23.58
CA VAL A 289 -2.65 -6.93 22.85
C VAL A 289 -2.37 -5.45 22.61
N ILE A 290 -2.72 -4.93 21.44
CA ILE A 290 -2.73 -3.47 21.24
C ILE A 290 -3.97 -2.95 21.93
N LYS A 291 -3.82 -2.31 23.11
CA LYS A 291 -4.89 -1.47 23.65
C LYS A 291 -4.96 -0.22 22.80
N ASP A 292 -6.16 0.21 22.42
CA ASP A 292 -6.48 1.43 21.68
C ASP A 292 -5.53 2.58 22.04
N SER A 293 -4.38 2.68 21.37
CA SER A 293 -3.37 3.68 21.68
C SER A 293 -3.54 4.80 20.68
N VAL A 294 -4.47 5.71 20.98
CA VAL A 294 -4.26 7.12 20.66
C VAL A 294 -3.26 7.64 21.71
N ASN A 295 -2.01 7.20 21.61
CA ASN A 295 -0.90 7.88 22.28
C ASN A 295 -0.11 8.57 21.19
N LEU A 296 -0.61 9.74 20.81
CA LEU A 296 0.22 10.77 20.21
C LEU A 296 1.15 11.27 21.32
N GLU A 297 2.39 10.77 21.34
CA GLU A 297 3.51 11.50 21.96
C GLU A 297 4.12 12.45 20.93
#